data_AF-A0A8S3Y3I7-F1
#
_entry.id   AF-A0A8S3Y3I7-F1
#
_cell.length_a   1.000
_cell.length_b   1.000
_cell.length_c   1.000
_cell.angle_alpha   90.00
_cell.angle_beta   90.00
_cell.angle_gamma   90.00
#
_symmetry.space_group_name_H-M   'P 1'
#
loop_
_entity.id
_entity.type
_entity.pdbx_description
1 polymer ?
#
loop_
_entity_poly.entity_id
_entity_poly.type
_entity_poly.pdbx_seq_one_letter_code
_entity_poly.pdbx_strand_id
1 'polypeptide(L)'
;MRAKYAETLSTALQPLDLKSSEINTIWEFLSSHVLDTAKSTLGLRVRKYENWFDDNDEVLTDAIEKHRTLLEQHSRTHQSGSVKELRHSDLDLRKLARQAKDKWWQEKARQMQWLADTNQLGEFYTEVRHLLCTSSVAKVPLNSTSGEALFKSREKYSSDGRSISTPYLTLIILLT
;
A
#
# COMPACT_ATOMS: atom_id res chain seq x y z
N MET A 1 -0.45 3.64 25.43
CA MET A 1 -0.80 4.11 24.06
C MET A 1 -2.30 4.38 23.91
N ARG A 2 -3.18 3.38 24.09
CA ARG A 2 -4.65 3.59 23.99
C ARG A 2 -5.22 4.59 25.01
N ALA A 3 -4.78 4.53 26.27
CA ALA A 3 -5.20 5.48 27.31
C ALA A 3 -4.81 6.94 26.95
N LYS A 4 -3.56 7.15 26.54
CA LYS A 4 -3.05 8.45 26.08
C LYS A 4 -3.87 9.02 24.92
N TYR A 5 -4.23 8.20 23.92
CA TYR A 5 -5.09 8.62 22.81
C TYR A 5 -6.48 9.07 23.30
N ALA A 6 -7.11 8.29 24.17
CA ALA A 6 -8.43 8.59 24.70
C ALA A 6 -8.45 9.91 25.49
N GLU A 7 -7.43 10.15 26.33
CA GLU A 7 -7.27 11.40 27.08
C GLU A 7 -7.08 12.60 26.15
N THR A 8 -6.16 12.50 25.18
CA THR A 8 -5.91 13.60 24.23
C THR A 8 -7.13 13.92 23.36
N LEU A 9 -7.89 12.91 22.95
CA LEU A 9 -9.08 13.09 22.15
C LEU A 9 -10.21 13.71 22.96
N SER A 10 -10.36 13.32 24.23
CA SER A 10 -11.33 13.93 25.13
C SER A 10 -11.06 15.40 25.34
N THR A 11 -9.79 15.81 25.49
CA THR A 11 -9.41 17.23 25.60
C THR A 11 -9.67 17.98 24.29
N ALA A 12 -9.32 17.38 23.15
CA ALA A 12 -9.49 17.99 21.83
C ALA A 12 -10.96 18.24 21.47
N LEU A 13 -11.90 17.47 22.02
CA LEU A 13 -13.34 17.60 21.78
C LEU A 13 -14.08 18.50 22.78
N GLN A 14 -13.43 18.98 23.85
CA GLN A 14 -14.06 19.90 24.84
C GLN A 14 -14.65 21.19 24.22
N PRO A 15 -14.06 21.80 23.18
CA PRO A 15 -14.61 23.02 22.56
C PRO A 15 -15.87 22.79 21.71
N LEU A 16 -16.28 21.54 21.48
CA LEU A 16 -17.38 21.22 20.56
C LEU A 16 -18.74 21.53 21.21
N ASP A 17 -19.42 22.58 20.75
CA ASP A 17 -20.79 22.88 21.12
C ASP A 17 -21.78 22.26 20.13
N LEU A 18 -22.36 21.13 20.54
CA LEU A 18 -23.30 20.31 19.76
C LEU A 18 -24.67 20.98 19.56
N LYS A 19 -24.98 22.07 20.27
CA LYS A 19 -26.32 22.67 20.28
C LYS A 19 -26.44 23.95 19.44
N SER A 20 -25.32 24.58 19.10
CA SER A 20 -25.31 25.87 18.40
C SER A 20 -24.82 25.80 16.96
N SER A 21 -24.31 24.66 16.51
CA SER A 21 -23.63 24.52 15.23
C SER A 21 -24.36 23.57 14.26
N GLU A 22 -24.24 23.86 12.96
CA GLU A 22 -24.81 23.04 11.89
C GLU A 22 -24.18 21.63 11.87
N ILE A 23 -24.96 20.61 11.54
CA ILE A 23 -24.54 19.19 11.61
C ILE A 23 -23.25 18.92 10.82
N ASN A 24 -23.08 19.56 9.66
CA ASN A 24 -21.90 19.38 8.82
C ASN A 24 -20.62 19.93 9.49
N THR A 25 -20.71 21.07 10.17
CA THR A 25 -19.55 21.68 10.84
C THR A 25 -19.15 20.88 12.08
N ILE A 26 -20.14 20.34 12.81
CA ILE A 26 -19.90 19.38 13.91
C ILE A 26 -19.18 18.13 13.39
N TRP A 27 -19.65 17.57 12.28
CA TRP A 27 -19.08 16.35 11.71
C TRP A 27 -17.65 16.57 11.18
N GLU A 28 -17.39 17.68 10.49
CA GLU A 28 -16.04 18.03 10.02
C GLU A 28 -15.08 18.27 11.20
N PHE A 29 -15.54 18.95 12.24
CA PHE A 29 -14.75 19.16 13.45
C PHE A 29 -14.41 17.83 14.14
N LEU A 30 -15.40 16.97 14.35
CA LEU A 30 -15.21 15.66 14.97
C LEU A 30 -14.24 14.80 14.13
N SER A 31 -14.49 14.67 12.83
CA SER A 31 -13.71 13.82 11.93
C SER A 31 -12.25 14.26 11.85
N SER A 32 -12.01 15.57 11.71
CA SER A 32 -10.65 16.13 11.67
C SER A 32 -9.91 15.89 12.98
N HIS A 33 -10.51 16.20 14.12
CA HIS A 33 -9.86 16.05 15.43
C HIS A 33 -9.60 14.59 15.80
N VAL A 34 -10.52 13.67 15.45
CA VAL A 34 -10.30 12.23 15.61
C VAL A 34 -9.09 11.78 14.79
N LEU A 35 -9.02 12.18 13.50
CA LEU A 35 -7.92 11.80 12.61
C LEU A 35 -6.59 12.40 13.04
N ASP A 36 -6.55 13.67 13.42
CA ASP A 36 -5.32 14.36 13.80
C ASP A 36 -4.78 13.88 15.16
N THR A 37 -5.68 13.63 16.11
CA THR A 37 -5.29 13.03 17.40
C THR A 37 -4.79 11.61 17.19
N ALA A 38 -5.43 10.82 16.32
CA ALA A 38 -4.98 9.48 15.98
C ALA A 38 -3.60 9.51 15.30
N LYS A 39 -3.40 10.39 14.32
CA LYS A 39 -2.09 10.58 13.67
C LYS A 39 -1.00 10.99 14.66
N SER A 40 -1.28 11.93 15.56
CA SER A 40 -0.31 12.43 16.54
C SER A 40 0.07 11.39 17.60
N THR A 41 -0.91 10.62 18.09
CA THR A 41 -0.69 9.70 19.22
C THR A 41 -0.36 8.27 18.82
N LEU A 42 -0.97 7.77 17.75
CA LEU A 42 -0.78 6.41 17.25
C LEU A 42 0.24 6.37 16.10
N GLY A 43 0.51 7.51 15.47
CA GLY A 43 1.32 7.58 14.26
C GLY A 43 0.58 7.09 13.02
N LEU A 44 1.18 7.32 11.86
CA LEU A 44 0.76 6.68 10.62
C LEU A 44 1.39 5.29 10.58
N ARG A 45 0.57 4.25 10.41
CA ARG A 45 1.09 2.92 10.11
C ARG A 45 1.66 2.94 8.70
N VAL A 46 2.98 3.10 8.58
CA VAL A 46 3.69 2.83 7.33
C VAL A 46 3.77 1.31 7.19
N ARG A 47 3.03 0.76 6.22
CA ARG A 47 3.22 -0.64 5.82
C ARG A 47 4.53 -0.68 5.04
N LYS A 48 5.58 -1.21 5.66
CA LYS A 48 6.69 -1.77 4.90
C LYS A 48 6.23 -3.12 4.37
N TYR A 49 6.00 -3.18 3.08
CA TYR A 49 5.83 -4.46 2.43
C TYR A 49 7.22 -5.05 2.26
N GLU A 50 7.35 -6.35 2.47
CA GLU A 50 8.58 -7.05 2.14
C GLU A 50 8.63 -7.23 0.61
N ASN A 51 8.84 -6.13 -0.10
CA ASN A 51 8.92 -6.06 -1.54
C ASN A 51 10.20 -5.32 -1.95
N TRP A 52 10.58 -5.45 -3.22
CA TRP A 52 11.76 -4.81 -3.78
C TRP A 52 11.65 -3.28 -3.88
N PHE A 53 10.45 -2.72 -3.71
CA PHE A 53 10.16 -1.32 -3.99
C PHE A 53 10.51 -0.43 -2.79
N ASP A 54 10.10 -0.81 -1.58
CA ASP A 54 10.26 0.02 -0.38
C ASP A 54 11.75 0.31 -0.08
N ASP A 55 12.66 -0.61 -0.36
CA ASP A 55 14.11 -0.44 -0.18
C ASP A 55 14.76 0.45 -1.27
N ASN A 56 14.06 0.67 -2.39
CA ASN A 56 14.55 1.45 -3.54
C ASN A 56 13.69 2.70 -3.80
N ASP A 57 12.77 3.03 -2.89
CA ASP A 57 11.75 4.05 -3.07
C ASP A 57 12.36 5.43 -3.33
N GLU A 58 13.37 5.82 -2.55
CA GLU A 58 14.06 7.12 -2.74
C GLU A 58 14.69 7.24 -4.12
N VAL A 59 15.41 6.21 -4.56
CA VAL A 59 16.14 6.20 -5.84
C VAL A 59 15.18 6.14 -7.04
N LEU A 60 14.10 5.36 -6.92
CA LEU A 60 13.06 5.29 -7.95
C LEU A 60 12.26 6.58 -8.03
N THR A 61 11.94 7.19 -6.89
CA THR A 61 11.20 8.45 -6.83
C THR A 61 11.98 9.59 -7.49
N ASP A 62 13.28 9.71 -7.21
CA ASP A 62 14.15 10.70 -7.87
C ASP A 62 14.18 10.50 -9.40
N ALA A 63 14.35 9.26 -9.86
CA ALA A 63 14.36 8.94 -11.29
C ALA A 63 13.01 9.23 -11.96
N ILE A 64 11.89 8.96 -11.28
CA ILE A 64 10.54 9.27 -11.74
C ILE A 64 10.33 10.79 -11.81
N GLU A 65 10.76 11.54 -10.80
CA GLU A 65 10.64 13.00 -10.77
C GLU A 65 11.46 13.66 -11.88
N LYS A 66 12.69 13.18 -12.11
CA LYS A 66 13.51 13.58 -13.25
C LYS A 66 12.82 13.29 -14.59
N HIS A 67 12.23 12.11 -14.76
CA HIS A 67 11.51 11.79 -15.98
C HIS A 67 10.28 12.70 -16.18
N ARG A 68 9.51 12.94 -15.11
CA ARG A 68 8.33 13.79 -15.12
C ARG A 68 8.66 15.24 -15.48
N THR A 69 9.71 15.81 -14.90
CA THR A 69 10.15 17.18 -15.20
C THR A 69 10.56 17.33 -16.66
N LEU A 70 11.27 16.35 -17.22
CA LEU A 70 11.61 16.32 -18.65
C LEU A 70 10.36 16.21 -19.54
N LEU A 71 9.37 15.40 -19.14
CA LEU A 71 8.11 15.28 -19.86
C LEU A 71 7.32 16.60 -19.86
N GLU A 72 7.26 17.28 -18.71
CA GLU A 72 6.61 18.58 -18.58
C GLU A 72 7.31 19.64 -19.43
N GLN A 73 8.65 19.67 -19.45
CA GLN A 73 9.42 20.57 -20.31
C GLN A 73 9.18 20.27 -21.80
N HIS A 74 9.25 19.00 -22.20
CA HIS A 74 8.97 18.57 -23.57
C HIS A 74 7.58 19.02 -24.03
N SER A 75 6.56 18.85 -23.17
CA SER A 75 5.17 19.24 -23.47
C SER A 75 5.00 20.74 -23.72
N ARG A 76 5.87 21.60 -23.15
CA ARG A 76 5.80 23.05 -23.29
C ARG A 76 6.58 23.56 -24.50
N THR A 77 7.71 22.94 -24.83
CA THR A 77 8.67 23.50 -25.78
C THR A 77 8.73 22.73 -27.11
N HIS A 78 8.24 21.49 -27.19
CA HIS A 78 8.25 20.64 -28.40
C HIS A 78 9.60 20.58 -29.14
N GLN A 79 10.72 20.68 -28.41
CA GLN A 79 12.06 20.68 -29.00
C GLN A 79 12.58 19.26 -29.23
N SER A 80 13.18 19.01 -30.39
CA SER A 80 13.73 17.69 -30.76
C SER A 80 14.87 17.20 -29.85
N GLY A 81 15.60 18.09 -29.17
CA GLY A 81 16.64 17.73 -28.19
C GLY A 81 16.06 17.08 -26.93
N SER A 82 14.90 17.58 -26.49
CA SER A 82 14.18 17.11 -25.30
C SER A 82 13.64 15.68 -25.47
N VAL A 83 13.33 15.23 -26.70
CA VAL A 83 12.90 13.85 -26.98
C VAL A 83 13.99 12.82 -26.67
N LYS A 84 15.26 13.13 -26.98
CA LYS A 84 16.37 12.20 -26.72
C LYS A 84 16.63 12.04 -25.23
N GLU A 85 16.60 13.14 -24.49
CA GLU A 85 16.76 13.16 -23.04
C GLU A 85 15.61 12.45 -22.33
N LEU A 86 14.38 12.63 -22.80
CA LEU A 86 13.21 11.91 -22.31
C LEU A 86 13.35 10.40 -22.51
N ARG A 87 13.78 9.96 -23.70
CA ARG A 87 14.05 8.53 -23.96
C ARG A 87 15.16 7.97 -23.08
N HIS A 88 16.19 8.76 -22.81
CA HIS A 88 17.28 8.33 -21.93
C HIS A 88 16.81 8.17 -20.49
N SER A 89 16.03 9.13 -19.97
CA SER A 89 15.46 9.04 -18.63
C SER A 89 14.48 7.87 -18.48
N ASP A 90 13.68 7.58 -19.52
CA ASP A 90 12.85 6.37 -19.60
C ASP A 90 13.67 5.08 -19.49
N LEU A 91 14.78 5.00 -20.26
CA LEU A 91 15.64 3.82 -20.27
C LEU A 91 16.33 3.63 -18.91
N ASP A 92 16.80 4.72 -18.31
CA ASP A 92 17.45 4.71 -17.00
C ASP A 92 16.47 4.26 -15.91
N LEU A 93 15.25 4.81 -15.89
CA LEU A 93 14.21 4.42 -14.94
C LEU A 93 13.88 2.92 -15.06
N ARG A 94 13.66 2.43 -16.29
CA ARG A 94 13.40 1.00 -16.53
C ARG A 94 14.57 0.11 -16.14
N LYS A 95 15.81 0.57 -16.39
CA LYS A 95 17.01 -0.16 -16.01
C LYS A 95 17.12 -0.26 -14.48
N LEU A 96 16.92 0.86 -13.78
CA LEU A 96 17.00 0.94 -12.33
C LEU A 96 15.94 0.04 -11.68
N ALA A 97 14.69 0.14 -12.13
CA ALA A 97 13.61 -0.71 -11.66
C ALA A 97 13.90 -2.20 -11.85
N ARG A 98 14.43 -2.59 -13.02
CA ARG A 98 14.84 -3.99 -13.27
C ARG A 98 15.96 -4.43 -12.34
N GLN A 99 16.99 -3.63 -12.16
CA GLN A 99 18.12 -3.96 -11.28
C GLN A 99 17.69 -4.12 -9.83
N ALA A 100 16.83 -3.22 -9.33
CA ALA A 100 16.26 -3.30 -7.99
C ALA A 100 15.44 -4.58 -7.81
N LYS A 101 14.57 -4.89 -8.77
CA LYS A 101 13.75 -6.10 -8.77
C LYS A 101 14.61 -7.36 -8.81
N ASP A 102 15.58 -7.42 -9.71
CA ASP A 102 16.44 -8.59 -9.92
C ASP A 102 17.30 -8.87 -8.69
N LYS A 103 17.89 -7.83 -8.09
CA LYS A 103 18.66 -7.94 -6.84
C LYS A 103 17.81 -8.55 -5.72
N TRP A 104 16.59 -8.07 -5.57
CA TRP A 104 15.68 -8.58 -4.55
C TRP A 104 15.29 -10.05 -4.81
N TRP A 105 14.94 -10.41 -6.04
CA TRP A 105 14.62 -11.81 -6.38
C TRP A 105 15.80 -12.76 -6.20
N GLN A 106 17.03 -12.32 -6.50
CA GLN A 106 18.23 -13.12 -6.28
C GLN A 106 18.45 -13.39 -4.79
N GLU A 107 18.32 -12.35 -3.95
CA GLU A 107 18.48 -12.50 -2.51
C GLU A 107 17.39 -13.38 -1.90
N LYS A 108 16.13 -13.18 -2.32
CA LYS A 108 15.00 -14.00 -1.88
C LYS A 108 15.16 -15.46 -2.29
N ALA A 109 15.59 -15.73 -3.52
CA ALA A 109 15.88 -17.07 -4.00
C ALA A 109 17.01 -17.74 -3.21
N ARG A 110 18.08 -17.00 -2.90
CA ARG A 110 19.19 -17.47 -2.07
C ARG A 110 18.74 -17.84 -0.65
N GLN A 111 17.90 -17.00 -0.04
CA GLN A 111 17.31 -17.26 1.28
C GLN A 111 16.45 -18.53 1.25
N MET A 112 15.55 -18.66 0.28
CA MET A 112 14.68 -19.83 0.14
C MET A 112 15.46 -21.12 -0.10
N GLN A 113 16.52 -21.06 -0.92
CA GLN A 113 17.41 -22.20 -1.14
C GLN A 113 18.10 -22.61 0.16
N TRP A 114 18.64 -21.64 0.91
CA TRP A 114 19.27 -21.91 2.21
C TRP A 114 18.29 -22.53 3.23
N LEU A 115 17.04 -22.06 3.28
CA LEU A 115 16.01 -22.64 4.13
C LEU A 115 15.69 -24.09 3.75
N ALA A 116 15.66 -24.39 2.44
CA ALA A 116 15.48 -25.75 1.95
C ALA A 116 16.68 -26.64 2.32
N ASP A 117 17.90 -26.17 2.10
CA ASP A 117 19.15 -26.91 2.36
C ASP A 117 19.35 -27.19 3.86
N THR A 118 18.89 -26.29 4.74
CA THR A 118 18.96 -26.44 6.21
C THR A 118 17.75 -27.16 6.82
N ASN A 119 16.83 -27.68 5.99
CA ASN A 119 15.61 -28.37 6.40
C ASN A 119 14.67 -27.52 7.28
N GLN A 120 14.70 -26.19 7.11
CA GLN A 120 13.81 -25.25 7.80
C GLN A 120 12.49 -25.07 7.04
N LEU A 121 11.77 -26.19 6.83
CA LEU A 121 10.60 -26.25 5.95
C LEU A 121 9.45 -25.32 6.36
N GLY A 122 9.29 -25.04 7.65
CA GLY A 122 8.25 -24.12 8.16
C GLY A 122 8.47 -22.67 7.73
N GLU A 123 9.72 -22.21 7.82
CA GLU A 123 10.12 -20.87 7.37
C GLU A 123 10.07 -20.79 5.85
N PHE A 124 10.57 -21.81 5.14
CA PHE A 124 10.46 -21.90 3.69
C PHE A 124 9.02 -21.75 3.20
N TYR A 125 8.06 -22.47 3.81
CA TYR A 125 6.65 -22.38 3.44
C TYR A 125 6.07 -21.00 3.74
N THR A 126 6.49 -20.37 4.84
CA THR A 126 6.06 -19.02 5.20
C THR A 126 6.53 -18.01 4.15
N GLU A 127 7.77 -18.11 3.69
CA GLU A 127 8.35 -17.29 2.62
C GLU A 127 7.62 -17.48 1.28
N VAL A 128 7.38 -18.72 0.87
CA VAL A 128 6.57 -19.04 -0.32
C VAL A 128 5.18 -18.40 -0.22
N ARG A 129 4.58 -18.44 0.97
CA ARG A 129 3.25 -17.87 1.23
C ARG A 129 3.24 -16.34 1.11
N HIS A 130 4.30 -15.68 1.58
CA HIS A 130 4.48 -14.24 1.42
C HIS A 130 4.62 -13.85 -0.07
N LEU A 131 5.37 -14.64 -0.85
CA LEU A 131 5.59 -14.40 -2.28
C LEU A 131 4.38 -14.65 -3.16
N LEU A 132 3.64 -15.73 -2.89
CA LEU A 132 2.42 -16.05 -3.64
C LEU A 132 1.27 -15.08 -3.34
N CYS A 133 1.56 -13.99 -2.59
CA CYS A 133 0.63 -12.96 -2.16
C CYS A 133 -0.68 -13.63 -1.84
N THR A 134 -0.73 -14.51 -0.81
CA THR A 134 -1.91 -15.36 -0.60
C THR A 134 -3.13 -14.49 -0.75
N SER A 135 -3.76 -14.66 -1.92
CA SER A 135 -5.00 -14.01 -2.25
C SER A 135 -5.84 -14.36 -1.05
N SER A 136 -6.34 -13.33 -0.37
CA SER A 136 -7.48 -13.53 0.49
C SER A 136 -8.51 -14.14 -0.45
N VAL A 137 -8.55 -15.46 -0.55
CA VAL A 137 -9.59 -16.19 -1.24
C VAL A 137 -10.79 -15.79 -0.43
N ALA A 138 -11.53 -14.82 -0.97
CA ALA A 138 -12.81 -14.44 -0.41
C ALA A 138 -13.53 -15.76 -0.23
N LYS A 139 -13.90 -16.08 1.01
CA LYS A 139 -14.68 -17.28 1.28
C LYS A 139 -16.04 -17.01 0.64
N VAL A 140 -16.17 -17.31 -0.64
CA VAL A 140 -17.43 -17.20 -1.35
C VAL A 140 -18.30 -18.31 -0.79
N PRO A 141 -19.46 -17.98 -0.18
CA PRO A 141 -20.38 -19.01 0.26
C PRO A 141 -20.80 -19.83 -0.97
N LEU A 142 -20.71 -21.14 -0.85
CA LEU A 142 -21.22 -22.05 -1.87
C LEU A 142 -22.76 -21.95 -1.86
N ASN A 143 -23.31 -21.41 -2.95
CA ASN A 143 -24.74 -21.28 -3.15
C ASN A 143 -25.28 -22.52 -3.88
N SER A 144 -26.43 -23.01 -3.45
CA SER A 144 -27.23 -23.96 -4.22
C SER A 144 -27.65 -23.34 -5.55
N THR A 145 -27.94 -24.16 -6.56
CA THR A 145 -28.56 -23.73 -7.84
C THR A 145 -29.88 -22.96 -7.62
N SER A 146 -30.53 -23.17 -6.48
CA SER A 146 -31.74 -22.45 -6.03
C SER A 146 -31.47 -21.10 -5.33
N GLY A 147 -30.21 -20.69 -5.17
CA GLY A 147 -29.82 -19.40 -4.57
C GLY A 147 -29.71 -19.37 -3.05
N GLU A 148 -30.01 -20.47 -2.35
CA GLU A 148 -29.80 -20.57 -0.90
C GLU A 148 -28.35 -20.96 -0.56
N ALA A 149 -27.75 -20.26 0.40
CA ALA A 149 -26.41 -20.56 0.90
C ALA A 149 -26.43 -21.89 1.68
N LEU A 150 -25.64 -22.88 1.23
CA LEU A 150 -25.70 -24.26 1.74
C LEU A 150 -25.05 -24.44 3.12
N PHE A 151 -24.33 -23.44 3.64
CA PHE A 151 -23.74 -23.48 4.97
C PHE A 151 -24.35 -22.41 5.86
N LYS A 152 -25.10 -22.84 6.88
CA LYS A 152 -25.33 -21.99 8.06
C LYS A 152 -23.98 -21.77 8.74
N SER A 153 -23.62 -20.51 8.91
CA SER A 153 -22.41 -20.03 9.55
C SER A 153 -22.09 -20.80 10.83
N ARG A 154 -20.88 -21.38 10.91
CA ARG A 154 -20.27 -21.67 12.21
C ARG A 154 -19.79 -20.35 12.80
N GLU A 155 -20.05 -20.18 14.09
CA GLU A 155 -19.93 -18.97 14.89
C GLU A 155 -18.78 -18.00 14.57
N LYS A 156 -19.15 -16.73 14.72
CA LYS A 156 -18.43 -15.48 14.50
C LYS A 156 -16.97 -15.51 14.95
N TYR A 157 -16.06 -15.12 14.04
CA TYR A 157 -14.92 -14.28 14.40
C TYR A 157 -14.90 -13.07 13.46
N SER A 158 -15.02 -11.90 14.08
CA SER A 158 -15.02 -10.58 13.46
C SER A 158 -13.67 -10.31 12.78
N SER A 159 -13.68 -9.94 11.50
CA SER A 159 -12.67 -9.04 10.93
C SER A 159 -13.21 -8.35 9.67
N ASP A 160 -13.31 -7.04 9.80
CA ASP A 160 -13.66 -6.01 8.82
C ASP A 160 -13.31 -6.33 7.36
N GLY A 161 -14.32 -6.23 6.50
CA GLY A 161 -14.13 -6.01 5.08
C GLY A 161 -13.73 -4.55 4.82
N ARG A 162 -12.63 -4.36 4.08
CA ARG A 162 -12.34 -3.08 3.42
C ARG A 162 -12.03 -3.35 1.95
N SER A 163 -12.89 -2.79 1.08
CA SER A 163 -12.61 -2.63 -0.34
C SER A 163 -11.32 -1.83 -0.51
N ILE A 164 -10.34 -2.42 -1.17
CA ILE A 164 -9.09 -1.75 -1.53
C ILE A 164 -9.28 -1.21 -2.95
N SER A 165 -9.76 0.03 -3.06
CA SER A 165 -9.50 0.86 -4.23
C SER A 165 -8.04 1.30 -4.14
N THR A 166 -7.17 0.74 -4.98
CA THR A 166 -5.79 1.21 -5.12
C THR A 166 -5.57 1.67 -6.55
N PRO A 167 -5.44 2.99 -6.80
CA PRO A 167 -5.11 3.52 -8.13
C PRO A 167 -3.65 3.24 -8.56
N TYR A 168 -2.85 2.62 -7.71
CA TYR A 168 -1.41 2.41 -7.93
C TYR A 168 -1.06 1.11 -8.67
N LEU A 169 -1.96 0.12 -8.70
CA LEU A 169 -1.73 -1.14 -9.43
C LEU A 169 -1.83 -0.99 -10.95
N THR A 170 -2.57 0.02 -11.43
CA THR A 170 -2.71 0.30 -12.85
C THR A 170 -1.43 0.85 -13.47
N LEU A 171 -0.55 1.50 -12.69
CA LEU A 171 0.72 2.04 -13.19
C LEU A 171 1.81 0.97 -13.27
N ILE A 172 1.78 -0.08 -12.44
CA ILE A 172 2.78 -1.16 -12.44
C ILE A 172 2.60 -2.09 -13.66
N ILE A 173 1.35 -2.28 -14.11
CA ILE A 173 1.06 -3.09 -15.31
C ILE A 173 1.50 -2.39 -16.61
N LEU A 174 1.65 -1.06 -16.60
CA LEU A 174 2.08 -0.31 -17.79
C LEU A 174 3.60 -0.26 -18.01
N LEU A 175 4.39 -0.90 -17.13
CA LEU A 175 5.86 -0.97 -17.23
C LEU A 175 6.40 -2.36 -17.59
N THR A 176 5.53 -3.32 -17.90
CA THR A 176 5.89 -4.58 -18.60
C THR A 176 5.81 -4.39 -20.09
#